data_AF-A0A916LFB1-F1
#
_entry.id   AF-A0A916LFB1-F1
#
_cell.length_a   1.000
_cell.length_b   1.000
_cell.length_c   1.000
_cell.angle_alpha   90.00
_cell.angle_beta   90.00
_cell.angle_gamma   90.00
#
_symmetry.space_group_name_H-M   'P 1'
#
loop_
_entity.id
_entity.type
_entity.pdbx_description
1 polymer ?
#
loop_
_entity_poly.entity_id
_entity_poly.type
_entity_poly.pdbx_seq_one_letter_code
_entity_poly.pdbx_strand_id
1 'polypeptide(L)' 'MFKGTRMAGRMGNDRVTVLNLLVHKVDAENGVLLIKGAVPGRTGGLVMVRSAIKRGEK' A
#
# COMPACT_ATOMS: atom_id res chain seq x y z
N MET A 1 -21.16 -0.30 28.23
CA MET A 1 -20.56 -0.01 26.90
C MET A 1 -19.55 -1.11 26.58
N PHE A 2 -19.66 -1.76 25.42
CA PHE A 2 -18.78 -2.88 25.07
C PHE A 2 -17.44 -2.37 24.52
N LYS A 3 -16.32 -2.96 24.95
CA LYS A 3 -14.99 -2.65 24.38
C LYS A 3 -15.02 -2.93 22.87
N GLY A 4 -14.55 -1.97 22.07
CA GLY A 4 -14.56 -2.07 20.60
C GLY A 4 -15.81 -1.50 19.92
N THR A 5 -16.75 -0.90 20.65
CA THR A 5 -17.85 -0.13 20.03
C THR A 5 -17.28 1.03 19.21
N ARG A 6 -17.55 1.07 17.91
CA ARG A 6 -17.06 2.12 17.00
C ARG A 6 -17.74 3.45 17.33
N MET A 7 -16.94 4.47 17.65
CA MET A 7 -17.37 5.84 17.99
C MET A 7 -16.48 6.85 17.25
N ALA A 8 -16.84 8.14 17.28
CA ALA A 8 -16.03 9.20 16.68
C ALA A 8 -14.60 9.24 17.27
N GLY A 9 -13.61 9.51 16.42
CA GLY A 9 -12.19 9.57 16.79
C GLY A 9 -11.34 10.07 15.63
N ARG A 10 -10.02 10.16 15.84
CA ARG A 10 -9.06 10.54 14.80
C ARG A 10 -8.93 9.41 13.76
N MET A 11 -9.06 9.76 12.48
CA MET A 11 -8.91 8.82 11.37
C MET A 11 -7.58 9.05 10.64
N GLY A 12 -6.94 7.97 10.19
CA GLY A 12 -5.75 8.01 9.34
C GLY A 12 -4.45 8.13 10.13
N ASN A 13 -3.36 8.34 9.39
CA ASN A 13 -1.98 8.21 9.91
C ASN A 13 -1.63 6.80 10.44
N ASP A 14 -2.41 5.81 10.02
CA ASP A 14 -2.19 4.41 10.32
C ASP A 14 -1.28 3.76 9.26
N ARG A 15 -0.48 2.77 9.66
CA ARG A 15 0.36 2.01 8.73
C ARG A 15 -0.51 1.00 7.97
N VAL A 16 -0.82 1.31 6.72
CA VAL A 16 -1.62 0.43 5.84
C VAL A 16 -0.72 -0.26 4.82
N THR A 17 -1.04 -1.51 4.46
CA THR A 17 -0.38 -2.26 3.39
C THR A 17 -1.42 -2.78 2.41
N VAL A 18 -1.29 -2.43 1.14
CA VAL A 18 -2.09 -3.03 0.07
C VAL A 18 -1.32 -4.24 -0.47
N LEU A 19 -1.97 -5.40 -0.46
CA LEU A 19 -1.35 -6.65 -0.88
C LEU A 19 -1.55 -6.88 -2.38
N ASN A 20 -0.63 -7.60 -3.00
CA ASN A 20 -0.74 -8.15 -4.35
C ASN A 20 -0.95 -7.10 -5.47
N LEU A 21 -0.31 -5.94 -5.33
CA LEU A 21 -0.21 -4.98 -6.43
C LEU A 21 0.73 -5.51 -7.51
N LEU A 22 0.32 -5.40 -8.77
CA LEU A 22 1.10 -5.85 -9.92
C LEU A 22 2.13 -4.79 -10.31
N VAL A 23 3.38 -5.21 -10.49
CA VAL A 23 4.40 -4.35 -11.10
C VAL A 23 4.21 -4.42 -12.61
N HIS A 24 3.76 -3.32 -13.21
CA HIS A 24 3.44 -3.26 -14.63
C HIS A 24 4.69 -3.10 -15.49
N LYS A 25 5.59 -2.21 -15.08
CA LYS A 25 6.88 -1.97 -15.75
C LYS A 25 7.91 -1.49 -14.75
N VAL A 26 9.14 -1.95 -14.93
CA VAL A 26 10.32 -1.46 -14.23
C VAL A 26 11.13 -0.67 -15.24
N ASP A 27 11.36 0.60 -14.95
CA ASP A 27 12.25 1.43 -15.75
C ASP A 27 13.52 1.67 -14.94
N ALA A 28 14.57 0.95 -15.32
CA ALA A 28 15.86 0.99 -14.63
C ALA A 28 16.68 2.25 -14.95
N GLU A 29 16.41 2.91 -16.08
CA GLU A 29 17.13 4.12 -16.49
C GLU A 29 16.72 5.31 -15.63
N ASN A 30 15.42 5.44 -15.37
CA ASN A 30 14.86 6.50 -14.54
C ASN A 30 14.74 6.10 -13.06
N GLY A 31 15.02 4.83 -12.72
CA GLY A 31 14.87 4.29 -11.36
C GLY A 31 13.43 4.29 -10.86
N VAL A 32 12.45 4.17 -11.76
CA VAL A 32 11.02 4.24 -11.44
C VAL A 32 10.30 2.89 -11.59
N LEU A 33 9.32 2.66 -10.71
CA LEU A 33 8.47 1.48 -10.71
C LEU A 33 7.03 1.89 -11.04
N LEU A 34 6.49 1.32 -12.11
CA LEU A 34 5.09 1.49 -12.48
C LEU A 34 4.27 0.38 -11.81
N ILE A 35 3.52 0.75 -10.77
CA ILE A 35 2.66 -0.17 -10.01
C ILE A 35 1.23 0.01 -10.48
N LYS A 36 0.56 -1.10 -10.86
CA LYS A 36 -0.84 -1.11 -11.22
C LYS A 36 -1.69 -1.09 -9.94
N GLY A 37 -2.36 0.02 -9.68
CA GLY A 37 -3.26 0.22 -8.55
C GLY A 37 -2.87 1.42 -7.69
N ALA A 38 -3.45 1.52 -6.50
CA ALA A 38 -3.22 2.62 -5.57
C ALA A 38 -2.25 2.20 -4.44
N VAL A 39 -1.23 3.02 -4.21
CA VAL A 39 -0.32 2.90 -3.06
C VAL A 39 -0.82 3.80 -1.94
N PRO A 40 -0.90 3.30 -0.68
CA PRO A 40 -1.41 4.11 0.42
C PRO A 40 -0.43 5.22 0.79
N GLY A 41 -0.96 6.41 1.05
CA GLY A 41 -0.20 7.58 1.48
C GLY A 41 -0.35 8.76 0.54
N ARG A 42 0.35 9.86 0.88
CA ARG A 42 0.42 11.06 0.03
C ARG A 42 1.50 10.90 -1.06
N THR A 43 1.37 11.64 -2.15
CA THR A 43 2.42 11.78 -3.16
C THR A 43 3.73 12.28 -2.53
N GLY A 44 4.85 11.64 -2.85
CA GLY A 44 6.16 11.93 -2.27
C GLY A 44 6.36 11.44 -0.82
N GLY A 45 5.43 10.65 -0.28
CA GLY A 45 5.60 9.95 0.99
C GLY A 45 6.57 8.76 0.87
N LEU A 46 7.15 8.36 2.00
CA LEU A 46 7.97 7.15 2.06
C LEU A 46 7.08 5.91 1.96
N VAL A 47 7.41 5.03 1.03
CA VAL A 47 6.70 3.77 0.79
C VAL A 47 7.68 2.60 0.86
N MET A 48 7.22 1.47 1.39
CA MET A 48 8.02 0.24 1.49
C MET A 48 7.48 -0.79 0.51
N VAL A 49 8.23 -1.07 -0.55
CA VAL A 49 7.90 -2.12 -1.52
C VAL A 49 8.57 -3.41 -1.07
N ARG A 50 7.81 -4.50 -0.98
CA ARG A 50 8.30 -5.84 -0.63
C ARG A 50 7.60 -6.90 -1.47
N SER A 51 8.26 -8.05 -1.63
CA SER A 51 7.67 -9.22 -2.29
C SER A 51 6.37 -9.65 -1.57
N ALA A 52 5.34 -9.95 -2.35
CA ALA A 52 4.05 -10.38 -1.82
C ALA A 52 4.18 -11.75 -1.13
N ILE A 53 3.68 -11.83 0.11
CA ILE A 53 3.70 -13.08 0.90
C ILE A 53 2.67 -14.07 0.34
N LYS A 54 1.50 -13.56 -0.07
CA LYS A 54 0.44 -14.36 -0.69
C LYS A 54 0.58 -14.22 -2.20
N ARG A 55 1.12 -15.22 -2.89
CA ARG A 55 1.09 -15.22 -4.36
C ARG A 55 -0.37 -15.32 -4.81
N GLY A 56 -0.87 -14.24 -5.40
CA GLY A 56 -2.03 -14.34 -6.28
C GLY A 56 -1.52 -14.96 -7.56
N GLU A 57 -1.83 -16.24 -7.79
CA GLU A 57 -1.68 -16.83 -9.11
C GLU A 57 -2.57 -16.04 -10.07
N LYS A 58 -1.94 -15.26 -10.95
CA LYS A 58 -2.52 -14.66 -12.15
C LYS A 58 -1.40 -14.11 -13.02
#